data_AF-A0A7D6CMF6-F1
#
_entry.id   AF-A0A7D6CMF6-F1
#
_cell.length_a   1.000
_cell.length_b   1.000
_cell.length_c   1.000
_cell.angle_alpha   90.00
_cell.angle_beta   90.00
_cell.angle_gamma   90.00
#
_symmetry.space_group_name_H-M   'P 1'
#
loop_
_entity.id
_entity.type
_entity.pdbx_description
1 polymer ?
#
loop_
_entity_poly.entity_id
_entity_poly.type
_entity_poly.pdbx_seq_one_letter_code
_entity_poly.pdbx_strand_id
1 'polypeptide(L)'
;MPVRSLLTRYPHQARARAIVKTMLYRVFMLAITVTIAFVVTDNIGDALSIGLAANVLKTVTYYVYERAWDRVTWGISDAEADAI
;
A
#
# COMPACT_ATOMS: atom_id res chain seq x y z
N MET A 1 -15.97 18.82 -25.17
CA MET A 1 -14.64 19.03 -24.58
C MET A 1 -13.88 17.71 -24.62
N PRO A 2 -12.72 17.60 -25.30
CA PRO A 2 -12.06 16.30 -25.45
C PRO A 2 -11.25 15.97 -24.18
N VAL A 3 -11.67 14.92 -23.47
CA VAL A 3 -11.09 14.40 -22.20
C VAL A 3 -9.67 13.81 -22.38
N ARG A 4 -9.07 13.94 -23.57
CA ARG A 4 -7.83 13.27 -23.95
C ARG A 4 -6.54 13.89 -23.38
N SER A 5 -6.62 14.98 -22.60
CA SER A 5 -5.44 15.67 -22.05
C SER A 5 -5.08 15.29 -20.61
N LEU A 6 -5.80 14.35 -19.98
CA LEU A 6 -5.59 14.03 -18.56
C LEU A 6 -4.55 12.94 -18.31
N LEU A 7 -4.12 12.23 -19.36
CA LEU A 7 -3.18 11.11 -19.26
C LEU A 7 -2.05 11.30 -20.26
N THR A 8 -0.91 11.75 -19.76
CA THR A 8 0.35 11.80 -20.53
C THR A 8 0.94 10.40 -20.66
N ARG A 9 1.19 9.98 -21.91
CA ARG A 9 1.74 8.65 -22.26
C ARG A 9 3.13 8.36 -21.68
N TYR A 10 3.87 9.39 -21.27
CA TYR A 10 5.21 9.28 -20.71
C TYR A 10 5.22 9.85 -19.29
N PRO A 11 5.93 9.22 -18.33
CA PRO A 11 6.15 9.83 -17.04
C PRO A 11 6.92 11.14 -17.25
N HIS A 12 6.25 12.28 -17.04
CA HIS A 12 6.88 13.61 -17.13
C HIS A 12 7.98 13.84 -16.09
N GLN A 13 8.16 12.91 -15.15
CA GLN A 13 9.06 13.07 -14.02
C GLN A 13 10.23 12.09 -14.14
N ALA A 14 11.44 12.60 -13.92
CA ALA A 14 12.64 11.78 -13.85
C ALA A 14 12.48 10.65 -12.81
N ARG A 15 13.01 9.46 -13.11
CA ARG A 15 12.94 8.27 -12.22
C ARG A 15 13.39 8.58 -10.78
N ALA A 16 14.43 9.41 -10.64
CA ALA A 16 14.91 9.88 -9.34
C ALA A 16 13.83 10.62 -8.53
N ARG A 17 13.03 11.47 -9.18
CA ARG A 17 11.94 12.21 -8.52
C ARG A 17 10.85 11.27 -8.00
N ALA A 18 10.52 10.23 -8.77
CA ALA A 18 9.56 9.21 -8.35
C ALA A 18 10.09 8.43 -7.12
N ILE A 19 11.35 8.00 -7.14
CA ILE A 19 11.98 7.29 -6.01
C ILE A 19 12.00 8.16 -4.75
N VAL A 20 12.45 9.41 -4.86
CA VAL A 20 12.48 10.35 -3.72
C VAL A 20 11.07 10.58 -3.17
N LYS A 21 10.08 10.77 -4.05
CA LYS A 21 8.68 10.96 -3.63
C LYS A 21 8.14 9.73 -2.88
N THR A 22 8.42 8.52 -3.38
CA THR A 22 8.03 7.28 -2.71
C THR A 22 8.74 7.13 -1.37
N MET A 23 10.04 7.42 -1.29
CA MET A 23 10.80 7.35 -0.03
C MET A 23 10.27 8.35 1.00
N LEU A 24 10.03 9.61 0.61
CA LEU A 24 9.42 10.61 1.48
C LEU A 24 8.05 10.16 2.00
N TYR A 25 7.22 9.62 1.12
CA TYR A 25 5.91 9.09 1.52
C TYR A 25 6.03 7.95 2.52
N ARG A 26 6.96 7.01 2.30
CA ARG A 26 7.19 5.89 3.23
C ARG A 26 7.69 6.34 4.59
N VAL A 27 8.65 7.28 4.62
CA VAL A 27 9.18 7.85 5.87
C VAL A 27 8.07 8.59 6.62
N PHE A 28 7.26 9.38 5.93
CA PHE A 28 6.15 10.11 6.54
C PHE A 28 5.11 9.18 7.17
N MET A 29 4.71 8.12 6.47
CA MET A 29 3.78 7.12 6.99
C MET A 29 4.34 6.34 8.18
N LEU A 30 5.63 6.00 8.15
CA LEU A 30 6.30 5.39 9.28
C LEU A 30 6.33 6.32 10.50
N ALA A 31 6.68 7.59 10.29
CA ALA A 31 6.71 8.60 11.35
C ALA A 31 5.34 8.75 12.02
N ILE A 32 4.25 8.87 11.23
CA ILE A 32 2.89 8.93 11.79
C ILE A 32 2.59 7.71 12.67
N THR A 33 2.93 6.52 12.19
CA THR A 33 2.65 5.27 12.91
C THR A 33 3.41 5.23 14.24
N VAL A 34 4.70 5.57 14.22
CA VAL A 34 5.55 5.63 15.42
C VAL A 34 5.08 6.73 16.37
N THR A 35 4.69 7.90 15.87
CA THR A 35 4.16 9.00 16.71
C THR A 35 2.86 8.60 17.40
N ILE A 36 1.91 7.99 16.68
CA ILE A 36 0.67 7.50 17.29
C ILE A 36 0.98 6.44 18.34
N ALA A 37 1.85 5.48 18.01
CA ALA A 37 2.24 4.44 18.95
C ALA A 37 2.88 5.05 20.21
N PHE A 38 3.80 6.02 20.05
CA PHE A 38 4.45 6.72 21.15
C PHE A 38 3.47 7.47 22.04
N VAL A 39 2.50 8.19 21.47
CA VAL A 39 1.46 8.88 22.24
C VAL A 39 0.63 7.90 23.09
N VAL A 40 0.49 6.66 22.64
CA VAL A 40 -0.27 5.62 23.34
C VAL A 40 0.56 4.89 24.39
N THR A 41 1.83 4.56 24.09
CA THR A 41 2.70 3.78 24.99
C THR A 41 3.56 4.62 25.92
N ASP A 42 3.76 5.91 25.63
CA ASP A 42 4.72 6.81 26.30
C ASP A 42 6.16 6.24 26.35
N ASN A 43 6.46 5.30 25.45
CA ASN A 43 7.73 4.60 25.36
C ASN A 43 8.18 4.53 23.90
N ILE A 44 9.35 5.08 23.62
CA ILE A 44 9.89 5.18 22.26
C ILE A 44 10.36 3.84 21.68
N GLY A 45 10.84 2.92 22.53
CA GLY A 45 11.24 1.57 22.11
C GLY A 45 10.03 0.74 21.66
N ASP A 46 8.94 0.81 22.42
CA ASP A 46 7.68 0.15 22.07
C ASP A 46 7.06 0.77 20.82
N ALA A 47 7.10 2.09 20.70
CA ALA A 47 6.56 2.81 19.54
C ALA A 47 7.26 2.43 18.23
N LEU A 48 8.60 2.32 18.25
CA LEU A 48 9.37 1.86 17.09
C LEU A 48 9.07 0.39 16.75
N SER A 49 8.95 -0.45 17.78
CA SER A 49 8.60 -1.86 17.62
C SER A 49 7.21 -2.03 17.00
N ILE A 50 6.22 -1.24 17.44
CA ILE A 50 4.88 -1.17 16.85
C ILE A 50 4.94 -0.69 15.40
N GLY A 51 5.71 0.36 15.09
CA GLY A 51 5.87 0.85 13.72
C GLY A 51 6.42 -0.21 12.76
N LEU A 52 7.42 -1.00 13.19
CA LEU A 52 7.95 -2.13 12.43
C LEU A 52 6.93 -3.27 12.32
N ALA A 53 6.32 -3.67 13.44
CA ALA A 53 5.31 -4.74 13.46
C ALA A 53 4.12 -4.41 12.57
N ALA A 54 3.65 -3.15 12.56
CA ALA A 54 2.57 -2.68 11.71
C ALA A 54 2.90 -2.76 10.22
N ASN A 55 4.15 -2.52 9.82
CA ASN A 55 4.58 -2.68 8.43
C ASN A 55 4.55 -4.15 7.98
N VAL A 56 5.03 -5.06 8.84
CA VAL A 56 4.98 -6.50 8.57
C VAL A 56 3.54 -6.97 8.52
N LEU A 57 2.74 -6.59 9.52
CA LEU A 57 1.32 -6.94 9.59
C LEU A 57 0.57 -6.46 8.35
N LYS A 58 0.79 -5.22 7.90
CA LYS A 58 0.18 -4.70 6.68
C LYS A 58 0.48 -5.56 5.45
N THR A 59 1.72 -6.03 5.35
CA THR A 59 2.15 -6.90 4.24
C THR A 59 1.45 -8.26 4.32
N VAL A 60 1.47 -8.89 5.49
CA VAL A 60 0.83 -10.20 5.72
C VAL A 60 -0.67 -10.11 5.51
N THR A 61 -1.33 -9.09 6.08
CA THR A 61 -2.76 -8.85 5.91
C THR A 61 -3.12 -8.64 4.45
N TYR A 62 -2.34 -7.85 3.70
CA TYR A 62 -2.58 -7.65 2.27
C TYR A 62 -2.47 -8.96 1.49
N TYR A 63 -1.43 -9.75 1.74
CA TYR A 63 -1.26 -11.05 1.09
C TYR A 63 -2.40 -12.03 1.41
N VAL A 64 -2.81 -12.11 2.67
CA VAL A 64 -3.95 -12.96 3.08
C VAL A 64 -5.24 -12.47 2.45
N TYR A 65 -5.44 -11.15 2.38
CA TYR A 65 -6.58 -10.54 1.71
C TYR A 65 -6.64 -10.92 0.24
N GLU A 66 -5.53 -10.77 -0.50
CA GLU A 66 -5.45 -11.20 -1.91
C GLU A 66 -5.75 -12.69 -2.05
N ARG A 67 -5.15 -13.53 -1.21
CA ARG A 67 -5.35 -14.98 -1.30
C ARG A 67 -6.78 -15.43 -0.97
N ALA A 68 -7.45 -14.71 -0.06
CA ALA A 68 -8.85 -14.92 0.25
C ALA A 68 -9.74 -14.45 -0.92
N TRP A 69 -9.41 -13.30 -1.51
CA TRP A 69 -10.14 -12.74 -2.64
C TRP A 69 -10.00 -13.56 -3.93
N ASP A 70 -8.84 -14.19 -4.17
CA ASP A 70 -8.64 -15.14 -5.28
C ASP A 70 -9.62 -16.32 -5.26
N ARG A 71 -10.25 -16.61 -4.12
CA ARG A 71 -11.25 -17.68 -3.99
C ARG A 71 -12.68 -17.19 -4.23
N VAL A 72 -12.86 -15.90 -4.43
CA VAL A 72 -14.16 -15.26 -4.63
C VAL A 72 -14.40 -15.14 -6.14
N THR A 73 -15.26 -15.99 -6.69
CA THR A 73 -15.70 -15.96 -8.10
C THR A 73 -16.75 -14.89 -8.40
N TRP A 74 -16.99 -13.97 -7.47
CA TRP A 74 -17.98 -12.90 -7.64
C TRP A 74 -17.62 -12.02 -8.85
N GLY A 75 -18.52 -11.97 -9.84
CA GLY A 75 -18.33 -11.20 -11.07
C GLY A 75 -17.62 -11.95 -12.21
N ILE A 76 -17.24 -13.22 -12.02
CA ILE A 76 -16.74 -14.10 -13.09
C ILE A 76 -17.93 -14.86 -13.67
N SER A 77 -18.18 -14.76 -14.98
CA SER A 77 -19.24 -15.54 -15.65
C SER A 77 -18.83 -17.01 -15.75
N ASP A 78 -19.79 -17.93 -15.59
CA ASP A 78 -19.56 -19.39 -15.58
C ASP A 78 -18.70 -19.90 -16.75
N ALA A 79 -18.79 -19.26 -17.92
CA ALA A 79 -18.00 -19.58 -19.12
C ALA A 79 -16.47 -19.37 -18.96
N GLU A 80 -16.04 -18.53 -18.03
CA GLU A 80 -14.62 -18.24 -17.77
C GLU A 80 -14.07 -19.03 -16.57
N ALA A 81 -14.97 -19.51 -15.69
CA ALA A 81 -14.61 -20.39 -14.56
C ALA A 81 -14.29 -21.82 -15.00
N ASP A 82 -14.94 -22.31 -16.07
CA ASP A 82 -14.66 -23.63 -16.67
C ASP A 82 -13.34 -23.68 -17.49
N ALA A 83 -12.72 -22.52 -17.74
CA ALA A 83 -11.52 -22.38 -18.55
C ALA A 83 -10.20 -22.23 -17.76
N ILE A 84 -10.27 -22.19 -16.42
CA ILE A 84 -9.13 -22.09 -15.49
C ILE A 84 -8.91 -23.43 -14.80
#